data_AF-A0A6N4DGA5-F1
#
_entry.id   AF-A0A6N4DGA5-F1
#
_cell.length_a   1.000
_cell.length_b   1.000
_cell.length_c   1.000
_cell.angle_alpha   90.00
_cell.angle_beta   90.00
_cell.angle_gamma   90.00
#
_symmetry.space_group_name_H-M   'P 1'
#
loop_
_entity.id
_entity.type
_entity.pdbx_description
1 polymer ?
#
loop_
_entity_poly.entity_id
_entity_poly.type
_entity_poly.pdbx_seq_one_letter_code
_entity_poly.pdbx_strand_id
1 'polypeptide(L)' 'FAGEPADDPANFTNRAPYPLLHILREGSVEKALQHYQEPESIPERNIEFARSKGNDFWLAALAQLKSSHDTK' A
#
# COMPACT_ATOMS: atom_id res chain seq x y z
N PHE A 1 -0.19 -5.33 12.15
CA PHE A 1 -0.78 -6.66 11.79
C PHE A 1 -0.33 -7.68 12.83
N ALA A 2 -0.78 -8.94 12.81
CA ALA A 2 -0.55 -9.89 13.92
C ALA A 2 0.94 -9.95 14.33
N GLY A 3 1.27 -9.48 15.54
CA GLY A 3 2.62 -9.44 16.08
C GLY A 3 3.45 -8.17 15.81
N GLU A 4 3.05 -7.32 14.87
CA GLU A 4 3.78 -6.08 14.53
C GLU A 4 3.28 -4.86 15.32
N PRO A 5 4.15 -3.89 15.66
CA PRO A 5 3.76 -2.65 16.32
C PRO A 5 2.65 -1.91 15.56
N ALA A 6 1.77 -1.26 16.31
CA ALA A 6 0.62 -0.53 15.75
C ALA A 6 1.05 0.68 14.88
N ASP A 7 2.25 1.19 15.14
CA ASP A 7 2.90 2.34 14.51
C ASP A 7 4.00 1.93 13.52
N ASP A 8 4.17 0.64 13.20
CA ASP A 8 5.12 0.23 12.16
C ASP A 8 4.71 0.85 10.81
N PRO A 9 5.60 1.59 10.11
CA PRO A 9 5.32 2.10 8.77
C PRO A 9 4.89 1.02 7.77
N ALA A 10 5.29 -0.23 7.95
CA ALA A 10 4.83 -1.36 7.13
C ALA A 10 3.31 -1.51 7.12
N ASN A 11 2.61 -1.03 8.17
CA ASN A 11 1.15 -1.05 8.21
C ASN A 11 0.51 -0.21 7.10
N PHE A 12 1.22 0.76 6.48
CA PHE A 12 0.71 1.54 5.35
C PHE A 12 0.58 0.72 4.06
N THR A 13 1.19 -0.45 3.96
CA THR A 13 1.05 -1.34 2.79
C THR A 13 -0.35 -1.95 2.64
N ASN A 14 -1.09 -2.04 3.74
CA ASN A 14 -2.40 -2.69 3.84
C ASN A 14 -3.52 -1.75 4.32
N ARG A 15 -3.26 -0.43 4.33
CA ARG A 15 -4.22 0.60 4.73
C ARG A 15 -4.54 1.50 3.55
N ALA A 16 -5.81 1.62 3.21
CA ALA A 16 -6.29 2.61 2.26
C ALA A 16 -6.76 3.87 3.00
N PRO A 17 -6.57 5.08 2.43
CA PRO A 17 -7.06 6.33 3.01
C PRO A 17 -8.60 6.45 3.01
N TYR A 18 -9.26 5.76 2.07
CA TYR A 18 -10.71 5.77 1.87
C TYR A 18 -11.21 4.32 1.69
N PRO A 19 -12.50 4.04 1.94
CA PRO A 19 -13.10 2.75 1.63
C PRO A 19 -12.90 2.38 0.15
N LEU A 20 -12.51 1.14 -0.11
CA LEU A 20 -12.06 0.70 -1.44
C LEU A 20 -12.76 -0.59 -1.85
N LEU A 21 -13.35 -0.58 -3.06
CA LEU A 21 -13.87 -1.77 -3.72
C LEU A 21 -12.93 -2.13 -4.87
N HIS A 22 -12.17 -3.21 -4.71
CA HIS A 22 -11.30 -3.73 -5.76
C HIS A 22 -12.07 -4.70 -6.67
N ILE A 23 -12.15 -4.38 -7.96
CA ILE A 23 -12.67 -5.30 -8.99
C ILE A 23 -11.48 -5.73 -9.85
N LEU A 24 -11.09 -6.99 -9.71
CA LEU A 24 -10.00 -7.59 -10.48
C LEU A 24 -10.57 -8.66 -11.41
N ARG A 25 -10.04 -8.71 -12.64
CA ARG A 25 -10.33 -9.80 -13.58
C ARG A 25 -9.21 -10.82 -13.52
N GLU A 26 -9.52 -12.04 -13.09
CA GLU A 26 -8.56 -13.13 -12.91
C GLU A 26 -7.67 -13.33 -14.15
N GLY A 27 -8.26 -13.52 -15.34
CA GLY A 27 -7.48 -13.70 -16.57
C GLY A 27 -6.62 -12.51 -17.00
N SER A 28 -6.82 -11.30 -16.43
CA SER A 28 -5.89 -10.18 -16.61
C SER A 28 -4.73 -10.25 -15.62
N VAL A 29 -5.01 -10.67 -14.38
CA VAL A 29 -4.00 -10.87 -13.33
C VAL A 29 -3.04 -12.00 -13.74
N GLU A 30 -3.56 -13.14 -14.20
CA GLU A 30 -2.74 -14.27 -14.66
C GLU A 30 -1.78 -13.88 -15.78
N LYS A 31 -2.27 -13.13 -16.78
CA LYS A 31 -1.42 -12.62 -17.89
C LYS A 31 -0.31 -11.70 -17.39
N ALA A 32 -0.61 -10.84 -16.41
CA ALA A 32 0.41 -9.97 -15.81
C ALA A 32 1.46 -10.81 -15.06
N LEU A 33 1.04 -11.82 -14.31
CA LEU A 33 1.93 -12.71 -13.56
C LEU A 33 2.88 -13.51 -14.46
N GLN A 34 2.45 -13.91 -15.67
CA GLN A 34 3.32 -14.60 -16.64
C GLN A 34 4.57 -13.80 -17.05
N HIS A 35 4.53 -12.47 -16.92
CA HIS A 35 5.61 -11.57 -17.32
C HIS A 35 6.35 -10.97 -16.12
N TYR A 36 5.88 -11.25 -14.90
CA TYR A 36 6.47 -10.71 -13.68
C TYR A 36 7.32 -11.79 -13.00
N GLN A 37 8.60 -11.49 -12.78
CA GLN A 37 9.58 -12.51 -12.45
C GLN A 37 9.43 -13.10 -11.03
N GLU A 38 9.14 -12.26 -10.04
CA GLU A 38 9.09 -12.65 -8.62
C GLU A 38 7.92 -11.95 -7.91
N PRO A 39 6.66 -12.27 -8.26
CA PRO A 39 5.48 -11.62 -7.67
C PRO A 39 5.36 -11.86 -6.16
N GLU A 40 5.88 -12.97 -5.66
CA GLU A 40 5.94 -13.31 -4.25
C GLU A 40 6.83 -12.36 -3.44
N SER A 41 7.76 -11.63 -4.06
CA SER A 41 8.63 -10.65 -3.39
C SER A 41 7.95 -9.28 -3.16
N ILE A 42 6.78 -9.07 -3.76
CA ILE A 42 6.07 -7.78 -3.70
C ILE A 42 5.75 -7.38 -2.24
N PRO A 43 5.23 -8.26 -1.36
CA PRO A 43 4.96 -7.91 0.03
C PRO A 43 6.21 -7.43 0.78
N GLU A 44 7.30 -8.18 0.72
CA GLU A 44 8.55 -7.87 1.41
C GLU A 44 9.14 -6.54 0.93
N ARG A 45 9.20 -6.35 -0.40
CA ARG A 45 9.68 -5.10 -0.99
C ARG A 45 8.84 -3.89 -0.58
N ASN A 46 7.52 -4.05 -0.50
CA ASN A 46 6.62 -2.99 -0.06
C ASN A 46 6.79 -2.66 1.43
N ILE A 47 7.01 -3.68 2.26
CA ILE A 47 7.30 -3.53 3.69
C ILE A 47 8.61 -2.76 3.90
N GLU A 48 9.69 -3.19 3.23
CA GLU A 48 10.99 -2.52 3.29
C GLU A 48 10.89 -1.08 2.80
N PHE A 49 10.21 -0.85 1.69
CA PHE A 49 9.99 0.49 1.17
C PHE A 49 9.21 1.36 2.17
N ALA A 50 8.12 0.85 2.74
CA ALA A 50 7.31 1.58 3.70
C ALA A 50 8.11 1.94 4.97
N ARG A 51 8.90 0.99 5.49
CA ARG A 51 9.82 1.21 6.62
C ARG A 51 10.91 2.23 6.29
N SER A 52 11.49 2.17 5.08
CA SER A 52 12.52 3.13 4.64
C SER A 52 12.03 4.58 4.58
N LYS A 53 10.74 4.78 4.31
CA LYS A 53 10.13 6.11 4.28
C LYS A 53 9.76 6.63 5.67
N GLY A 54 9.41 5.73 6.59
CA GLY A 54 9.02 6.09 7.95
C GLY A 54 7.62 6.71 8.05
N ASN A 55 7.13 6.87 9.27
CA ASN A 55 5.77 7.35 9.55
C ASN A 55 5.52 8.77 9.05
N ASP A 56 6.46 9.69 9.26
CA ASP A 56 6.28 11.12 8.94
C ASP A 56 5.97 11.34 7.45
N PHE A 57 6.66 10.60 6.58
CA PHE A 57 6.41 10.64 5.14
C PHE A 57 4.96 10.25 4.80
N TRP A 58 4.49 9.12 5.34
CA TRP A 58 3.16 8.60 5.05
C TRP A 58 2.05 9.45 5.67
N LEU A 59 2.25 9.96 6.88
CA LEU A 59 1.31 10.89 7.53
C LEU A 59 1.17 12.20 6.75
N ALA A 60 2.28 12.77 6.26
CA ALA A 60 2.26 13.96 5.42
C ALA A 60 1.52 13.69 4.08
N ALA A 61 1.80 12.56 3.43
CA ALA A 61 1.12 12.17 2.19
C ALA A 61 -0.40 12.00 2.40
N LEU A 62 -0.82 11.37 3.50
CA LEU A 62 -2.23 11.20 3.84
C LEU A 62 -2.92 12.52 4.16
N ALA A 63 -2.26 13.44 4.88
CA ALA A 63 -2.79 14.76 5.17
C ALA A 63 -3.01 15.55 3.87
N GLN A 64 -2.06 15.48 2.93
CA GLN A 64 -2.18 16.12 1.62
C GLN A 64 -3.41 15.61 0.85
N LEU A 65 -3.60 14.29 0.78
CA LEU A 65 -4.74 13.68 0.07
C LEU A 65 -6.10 14.09 0.65
N LYS A 66 -6.21 14.23 1.98
CA LYS A 66 -7.43 14.68 2.64
C LYS A 66 -7.72 16.16 2.36
N SER A 67 -6.70 17.00 2.46
CA SER A 67 -6.84 18.44 2.20
C SER A 67 -7.32 18.76 0.78
N SER A 68 -6.90 17.95 -0.20
CA SER A 68 -7.30 18.11 -1.61
C SER A 68 -8.71 17.60 -1.90
N HIS A 69 -9.29 16.78 -1.01
CA HIS A 69 -10.67 16.31 -1.11
C HIS A 69 -11.66 17.34 -0.58
N ASP A 70 -11.34 17.98 0.56
CA ASP A 70 -12.22 18.95 1.23
C ASP A 70 -12.35 20.29 0.49
N THR A 71 -11.54 20.53 -0.54
CA THR A 71 -11.58 21.76 -1.37
C THR A 71 -12.46 21.65 -2.63
N LYS A 72 -13.18 20.54 -2.81
CA LYS A 72 -14.17 20.34 -3.88
C LYS A 72 -15.58 20.19 -3.30
#